data_AF-A0AAE3GJ31-F1
#
_entry.id   AF-A0AAE3GJ31-F1
#
_cell.length_a   1.000
_cell.length_b   1.000
_cell.length_c   1.000
_cell.angle_alpha   90.00
_cell.angle_beta   90.00
_cell.angle_gamma   90.00
#
_symmetry.space_group_name_H-M   'P 1'
#
loop_
_entity.id
_entity.type
_entity.pdbx_description
1 polymer ?
#
loop_
_entity_poly.entity_id
_entity_poly.type
_entity_poly.pdbx_seq_one_letter_code
_entity_poly.pdbx_strand_id
1 'polypeptide(L)' 'MGEFSVWHWLVVAVVFVLLFGAKKLPDAARGLGQSIRVLRAELRTESDADRTAGTASAGTDREPVASTSATGH' A
#
# COMPACT_ATOMS: atom_id res chain seq x y z
N MET A 1 30.76 22.34 1.22
CA MET A 1 30.37 20.98 0.79
C MET A 1 28.87 20.76 1.06
N GLY A 2 27.99 21.33 0.22
CA GLY A 2 26.54 21.33 0.48
C GLY A 2 25.72 21.50 -0.80
N GLU A 3 26.23 20.97 -1.91
CA GLU A 3 25.82 21.37 -3.27
C GLU A 3 24.72 20.46 -3.86
N PHE A 4 24.22 19.48 -3.09
CA PHE A 4 23.27 18.47 -3.58
C PHE A 4 21.95 18.41 -2.80
N SER A 5 21.64 19.43 -1.99
CA SER A 5 20.70 19.21 -0.89
C SER A 5 19.25 18.99 -1.36
N VAL A 6 18.75 19.81 -2.30
CA VAL A 6 17.36 19.68 -2.81
C VAL A 6 17.24 20.25 -4.22
N TRP A 7 17.95 21.34 -4.50
CA TRP A 7 17.85 22.06 -5.77
C TRP A 7 18.27 21.22 -6.98
N HIS A 8 19.34 20.42 -6.83
CA HIS A 8 19.81 19.51 -7.89
C HIS A 8 18.76 18.45 -8.24
N TRP A 9 18.15 17.82 -7.23
CA TRP A 9 17.09 16.83 -7.42
C TRP A 9 15.86 17.41 -8.12
N LEU A 10 15.53 18.67 -7.83
CA LEU A 10 14.44 19.39 -8.49
C LEU A 10 14.73 19.57 -9.99
N VAL A 11 15.96 19.99 -10.35
CA VAL A 11 16.38 20.13 -11.75
C VAL A 11 16.35 18.78 -12.48
N VAL A 12 16.85 17.71 -11.85
CA VAL A 12 16.81 16.36 -12.43
C VAL A 12 15.36 15.89 -12.65
N ALA A 13 14.47 16.11 -11.67
CA ALA A 13 13.06 15.76 -11.80
C ALA A 13 12.39 16.52 -12.95
N VAL A 14 12.69 17.80 -13.12
CA VAL A 14 12.17 18.62 -14.23
C VAL A 14 12.65 18.05 -15.57
N VAL A 15 13.95 17.79 -15.73
CA VAL A 15 14.51 17.20 -16.96
C VAL A 15 13.89 15.83 -17.24
N PHE A 16 13.75 14.99 -16.21
CA PHE A 16 13.15 13.66 -16.33
C PHE A 16 11.68 13.73 -16.78
N VAL A 17 10.89 14.68 -16.24
CA VAL A 17 9.52 14.95 -16.68
C VAL A 17 9.47 15.46 -18.12
N LEU A 18 10.43 16.28 -18.55
CA LEU A 18 10.51 16.74 -19.94
C LEU A 18 10.81 15.60 -20.93
N LEU A 19 11.71 14.66 -20.57
CA LEU A 19 12.08 13.53 -21.42
C LEU A 19 10.98 12.47 -21.51
N PHE A 20 10.40 12.08 -20.37
CA PHE A 20 9.40 11.02 -20.32
C PHE A 20 7.97 11.54 -20.53
N GLY A 21 7.72 12.82 -20.26
CA GLY A 21 6.41 13.45 -20.31
C GLY A 21 5.63 13.34 -19.00
N ALA A 22 4.91 14.42 -18.64
CA ALA A 22 4.16 14.54 -17.39
C ALA A 22 3.06 13.48 -17.19
N LYS A 23 2.55 12.87 -18.27
CA LYS A 23 1.53 11.80 -18.19
C LYS A 23 2.12 10.40 -18.01
N LYS A 24 3.36 10.15 -18.44
CA LYS A 24 3.96 8.81 -18.45
C LYS A 24 4.64 8.45 -17.14
N LEU A 25 5.22 9.43 -16.45
CA LEU A 25 5.77 9.27 -15.10
C LEU A 25 4.74 8.75 -14.07
N PRO A 26 3.60 9.42 -13.85
CA PRO A 26 2.64 8.99 -12.84
C PRO A 26 1.94 7.69 -13.24
N ASP A 27 1.75 7.44 -14.53
CA ASP A 27 1.14 6.23 -15.06
C ASP A 27 2.05 5.00 -14.83
N ALA A 28 3.33 5.11 -15.18
CA ALA A 28 4.34 4.07 -14.91
C ALA A 28 4.56 3.88 -13.40
N ALA A 29 4.63 4.96 -12.62
CA ALA A 29 4.77 4.89 -11.17
C ALA A 29 3.56 4.22 -10.50
N ARG A 30 2.34 4.42 -11.02
CA ARG A 30 1.14 3.73 -10.53
C ARG A 30 1.19 2.23 -10.83
N GLY A 31 1.62 1.84 -12.02
CA GLY A 31 1.80 0.42 -12.39
C GLY A 31 2.85 -0.29 -11.53
N LEU A 32 4.04 0.31 -11.40
CA LEU A 32 5.14 -0.22 -10.58
C LEU A 32 4.83 -0.15 -9.07
N GLY A 33 4.10 0.88 -8.64
CA GLY A 33 3.70 1.06 -7.26
C GLY A 33 2.73 -0.02 -6.78
N GLN A 34 1.82 -0.48 -7.65
CA GLN A 34 0.88 -1.55 -7.32
C GLN A 34 1.61 -2.89 -7.11
N SER A 35 2.55 -3.26 -7.98
CA SER A 35 3.31 -4.52 -7.85
C SER A 35 4.22 -4.52 -6.62
N ILE A 36 4.91 -3.39 -6.35
CA ILE A 36 5.72 -3.24 -5.13
C ILE A 36 4.84 -3.26 -3.88
N ARG A 37 3.62 -2.69 -3.93
CA ARG A 37 2.69 -2.69 -2.78
C ARG A 37 2.23 -4.09 -2.41
N VAL A 38 1.93 -4.94 -3.40
CA VAL A 38 1.56 -6.35 -3.17
C VAL A 38 2.74 -7.09 -2.52
N LEU A 39 3.95 -6.98 -3.08
CA LEU A 39 5.15 -7.56 -2.47
C LEU A 39 5.38 -7.06 -1.04
N ARG A 40 5.23 -5.74 -0.81
CA ARG A 40 5.43 -5.15 0.52
C ARG A 40 4.35 -5.58 1.52
N ALA A 41 3.13 -5.86 1.05
CA ALA A 41 2.04 -6.35 1.89
C ALA A 41 2.31 -7.79 2.33
N GLU A 42 2.74 -8.66 1.41
CA GLU A 42 3.15 -10.03 1.71
C GLU A 42 4.36 -10.06 2.66
N LEU A 43 5.40 -9.27 2.37
CA LEU A 43 6.59 -9.14 3.22
C LEU A 43 6.28 -8.53 4.59
N ARG A 44 5.30 -7.61 4.67
CA ARG A 44 4.84 -7.08 5.96
C ARG A 44 4.08 -8.14 6.74
N THR A 45 3.20 -8.92 6.12
CA THR A 45 2.49 -9.99 6.83
C THR A 45 3.46 -10.96 7.50
N GLU A 46 4.56 -11.33 6.84
CA GLU A 46 5.58 -12.21 7.44
C GLU A 46 6.42 -11.50 8.51
N SER A 47 6.76 -10.22 8.32
CA SER A 47 7.53 -9.43 9.29
C SER A 47 6.72 -8.93 10.49
N ASP A 48 5.39 -8.84 10.33
CA ASP A 48 4.43 -8.31 11.30
C ASP A 48 3.74 -9.46 12.06
N ALA A 49 3.79 -10.71 11.57
CA ALA A 49 3.47 -11.91 12.35
C ALA A 49 4.35 -12.06 13.61
N ASP A 50 5.56 -11.48 13.61
CA ASP A 50 6.44 -11.38 14.79
C ASP A 50 6.15 -10.14 15.69
N ARG A 51 5.31 -9.19 15.26
CA ARG A 51 4.98 -7.97 16.05
C ARG A 51 3.51 -7.77 16.39
N THR A 52 2.59 -8.50 15.76
CA THR A 52 1.15 -8.24 15.85
C THR A 52 0.39 -9.51 16.20
N ALA A 53 0.67 -10.03 17.40
CA ALA A 53 -0.34 -10.73 18.20
C ALA A 53 -1.22 -9.73 18.98
N GLY A 54 -1.13 -8.42 18.70
CA GLY A 54 -1.89 -7.38 19.39
C GLY A 54 -2.33 -6.29 18.42
N THR A 55 -3.64 -6.17 18.25
CA THR A 55 -4.35 -5.07 17.57
C THR A 55 -4.61 -5.24 16.07
N ALA A 56 -5.71 -5.91 15.77
CA ALA A 56 -6.82 -5.40 14.93
C ALA A 56 -7.47 -6.51 14.08
N SER A 57 -8.12 -7.47 14.76
CA SER A 57 -9.41 -7.95 14.29
C SER A 57 -10.46 -6.99 14.85
N ALA A 58 -10.82 -5.95 14.10
CA ALA A 58 -11.97 -5.11 14.44
C ALA A 58 -12.43 -4.34 13.19
N GLY A 59 -13.51 -4.84 12.59
CA GLY A 59 -14.31 -4.11 11.62
C GLY A 59 -14.49 -4.84 10.30
N THR A 60 -15.42 -5.79 10.26
CA THR A 60 -16.57 -5.81 9.32
C THR A 60 -17.39 -7.07 9.61
N ASP A 61 -18.61 -6.84 10.10
CA ASP A 61 -19.81 -7.64 9.88
C ASP A 61 -19.64 -9.12 9.51
N ARG A 62 -19.74 -9.98 10.52
CA ARG A 62 -20.68 -11.09 10.44
C ARG A 62 -21.55 -11.02 11.69
N GLU A 63 -22.69 -10.39 11.50
CA GLU A 63 -23.88 -10.57 12.32
C GLU A 63 -23.96 -12.02 12.81
N PRO A 64 -24.04 -12.26 14.14
CA PRO A 64 -24.39 -13.55 14.65
C PRO A 64 -25.86 -13.74 14.24
N VAL A 65 -26.08 -14.41 13.12
CA VAL A 65 -27.42 -14.89 12.76
C VAL A 65 -27.89 -15.74 13.92
N ALA A 66 -28.78 -15.12 14.68
CA ALA A 66 -29.37 -15.66 15.87
C ALA A 66 -29.99 -17.00 15.53
N SER A 67 -29.68 -17.98 16.37
CA SER A 67 -30.61 -18.98 16.88
C SER A 67 -32.01 -18.92 16.26
N THR A 68 -32.22 -19.68 15.18
CA THR A 68 -33.52 -20.26 14.83
C THR A 68 -33.25 -21.55 14.06
N SER A 69 -33.11 -22.62 14.81
CA SER A 69 -33.68 -23.92 14.47
C SER A 69 -33.99 -24.64 15.79
N ALA A 70 -34.88 -24.00 16.55
CA ALA A 70 -35.65 -24.70 17.55
C ALA A 70 -36.56 -25.71 16.82
N THR A 71 -36.40 -26.99 17.17
CA THR A 71 -37.48 -27.92 17.50
C THR A 71 -38.85 -27.62 16.92
N GLY A 72 -39.34 -28.47 16.00
CA GLY A 72 -40.76 -28.50 15.66
C GLY A 72 -41.14 -29.18 14.36
N HIS A 73 -40.86 -30.47 14.20
CA HIS A 73 -41.84 -31.51 13.83
C HIS A 73 -41.21 -32.91 13.81
#